data_AF-A0A833GND2-F1
#
_entry.id   AF-A0A833GND2-F1
#
_cell.length_a   1.000
_cell.length_b   1.000
_cell.length_c   1.000
_cell.angle_alpha   90.00
_cell.angle_beta   90.00
_cell.angle_gamma   90.00
#
_symmetry.space_group_name_H-M   'P 1'
#
loop_
_entity.id
_entity.type
_entity.pdbx_description
1 polymer ?
#
loop_
_entity_poly.entity_id
_entity_poly.type
_entity_poly.pdbx_seq_one_letter_code
_entity_poly.pdbx_strand_id
1 'polypeptide(L)'
;MPREPKITRQQYEAAYRLARRVDAGTLRLTDAKLELVKVGLNANSAADFIYILRHMLRGEIYKRAMSAPATEDFLKWIQRDYGDAALAQALKALALHIPFNGGAMNGHRKLLSRYEAAMVAKPVPETALDDLDAPPTGSGAPDRAKRTMHVFQRDPAVRAHVVKRAKGRCEYCGRQGFLLPNGNHYVEAHHIIALAKQGPDTLENVIALCPEHHREAHFGTEAENLERGCLKRLQEILGGV
;
A
#
# COMPACT_ATOMS: atom_id res chain seq x y z
N MET A 1 -37.91 10.75 -18.52
CA MET A 1 -36.71 11.44 -18.00
C MET A 1 -35.87 10.42 -17.24
N PRO A 2 -34.54 10.34 -17.45
CA PRO A 2 -33.69 9.45 -16.66
C PRO A 2 -33.80 9.84 -15.18
N ARG A 3 -34.05 8.85 -14.30
CA ARG A 3 -34.06 9.09 -12.84
C ARG A 3 -32.65 9.51 -12.42
N GLU A 4 -32.53 10.66 -11.76
CA GLU A 4 -31.27 11.08 -11.16
C GLU A 4 -30.73 9.99 -10.22
N PRO A 5 -29.41 9.75 -10.22
CA PRO A 5 -28.81 8.77 -9.33
C PRO A 5 -29.01 9.20 -7.86
N LYS A 6 -29.44 8.26 -7.01
CA LYS A 6 -29.69 8.49 -5.57
C LYS A 6 -28.47 9.05 -4.81
N ILE A 7 -27.27 8.82 -5.32
CA ILE A 7 -26.01 9.33 -4.79
C ILE A 7 -25.21 9.88 -5.97
N THR A 8 -24.80 11.14 -5.89
CA THR A 8 -24.09 11.81 -6.99
C THR A 8 -22.63 11.38 -7.03
N ARG A 9 -21.98 11.58 -8.19
CA ARG A 9 -20.54 11.34 -8.37
C ARG A 9 -19.68 12.09 -7.37
N GLN A 10 -20.01 13.36 -7.14
CA GLN A 10 -19.32 14.21 -6.17
C GLN A 10 -19.39 13.62 -4.74
N GLN A 11 -20.54 13.04 -4.36
CA GLN A 11 -20.72 12.45 -3.04
C GLN A 11 -19.90 11.18 -2.85
N TYR A 12 -19.92 10.25 -3.81
CA TYR A 12 -19.11 9.03 -3.68
C TYR A 12 -17.62 9.27 -3.94
N GLU A 13 -17.24 10.32 -4.66
CA GLU A 13 -15.85 10.81 -4.76
C GLU A 13 -15.35 11.34 -3.42
N ALA A 14 -16.16 12.16 -2.73
CA ALA A 14 -15.84 12.60 -1.38
C ALA A 14 -15.71 11.40 -0.42
N ALA A 15 -16.59 10.41 -0.55
CA ALA A 15 -16.54 9.17 0.22
C ALA A 15 -15.25 8.39 -0.03
N TYR A 16 -14.85 8.24 -1.29
CA TYR A 16 -13.59 7.60 -1.65
C TYR A 16 -12.38 8.32 -1.03
N ARG A 17 -12.30 9.65 -1.16
CA ARG A 17 -11.19 10.44 -0.59
C ARG A 17 -11.06 10.27 0.92
N LEU A 18 -12.17 10.31 1.64
CA LEU A 18 -12.17 10.15 3.09
C LEU A 18 -11.92 8.70 3.50
N ALA A 19 -12.45 7.73 2.76
CA ALA A 19 -12.20 6.31 2.98
C ALA A 19 -10.71 5.97 2.85
N ARG A 20 -9.98 6.56 1.89
CA ARG A 20 -8.51 6.40 1.78
C ARG A 20 -7.79 6.87 3.04
N ARG A 21 -8.20 8.01 3.61
CA ARG A 21 -7.61 8.54 4.85
C ARG A 21 -7.91 7.64 6.05
N VAL A 22 -9.11 7.07 6.10
CA VAL A 22 -9.51 6.09 7.12
C VAL A 22 -8.71 4.80 7.00
N ASP A 23 -8.50 4.28 5.78
CA ASP A 23 -7.69 3.08 5.54
C ASP A 23 -6.21 3.32 5.88
N ALA A 24 -5.69 4.51 5.57
CA ALA A 24 -4.34 4.93 5.96
C ALA A 24 -4.18 5.25 7.47
N GLY A 25 -5.24 5.16 8.28
CA GLY A 25 -5.21 5.50 9.71
C GLY A 25 -5.08 6.99 10.04
N THR A 26 -5.15 7.87 9.04
CA THR A 26 -4.99 9.33 9.17
C THR A 26 -6.29 10.08 9.48
N LEU A 27 -7.42 9.37 9.53
CA LEU A 27 -8.73 9.91 9.87
C LEU A 27 -9.57 8.84 10.55
N ARG A 28 -10.24 9.17 11.66
CA ARG A 28 -11.14 8.22 12.32
C ARG A 28 -12.39 8.01 11.47
N LEU A 29 -12.93 6.79 11.51
CA LEU A 29 -14.17 6.44 10.80
C LEU A 29 -15.35 7.35 11.20
N THR A 30 -15.45 7.71 12.48
CA THR A 30 -16.48 8.61 13.01
C THR A 30 -16.41 9.99 12.38
N ASP A 31 -15.20 10.54 12.25
CA ASP A 31 -14.97 11.87 11.70
C ASP A 31 -15.21 11.89 10.20
N ALA A 32 -14.76 10.85 9.48
CA ALA A 32 -15.03 10.68 8.06
C ALA A 32 -16.54 10.61 7.75
N LYS A 33 -17.31 9.88 8.57
CA LYS A 33 -18.77 9.82 8.43
C LYS A 33 -19.41 11.19 8.63
N LEU A 34 -18.97 11.95 9.63
CA LEU A 34 -19.51 13.28 9.91
C LEU A 34 -19.27 14.24 8.73
N GLU A 35 -18.06 14.24 8.16
CA GLU A 35 -17.75 15.03 6.97
C GLU A 35 -18.56 14.63 5.74
N LEU A 36 -18.89 13.34 5.59
CA LEU A 36 -19.72 12.87 4.49
C LEU A 36 -21.19 13.28 4.62
N VAL A 37 -21.71 13.34 5.85
CA VAL A 37 -23.06 13.85 6.10
C VAL A 37 -23.16 15.34 5.73
N LYS A 38 -22.11 16.13 5.97
CA LYS A 38 -22.08 17.56 5.58
C LYS A 38 -22.19 17.78 4.08
N VAL A 39 -21.72 16.85 3.25
CA VAL A 39 -21.87 16.90 1.78
C VAL A 39 -23.15 16.20 1.28
N GLY A 40 -24.10 15.96 2.18
CA GLY A 40 -25.43 15.43 1.86
C GLY A 40 -25.48 13.92 1.66
N LEU A 41 -24.44 13.17 2.04
CA LEU A 41 -24.45 11.71 1.96
C LEU A 41 -25.08 11.12 3.23
N ASN A 42 -26.00 10.15 3.08
CA ASN A 42 -26.55 9.42 4.23
C ASN A 42 -25.43 8.74 5.03
N ALA A 43 -25.46 8.85 6.36
CA ALA A 43 -24.49 8.24 7.28
C ALA A 43 -24.29 6.73 7.06
N ASN A 44 -25.34 5.99 6.67
CA ASN A 44 -25.24 4.57 6.33
C ASN A 44 -24.47 4.36 5.01
N SER A 45 -24.79 5.13 3.98
CA SER A 45 -24.06 5.08 2.70
C SER A 45 -22.60 5.52 2.87
N ALA A 46 -22.34 6.52 3.70
CA ALA A 46 -20.98 6.94 4.07
C ALA A 46 -20.18 5.80 4.69
N ALA A 47 -20.77 5.08 5.65
CA ALA A 47 -20.15 3.90 6.25
C ALA A 47 -19.94 2.78 5.21
N ASP A 48 -20.92 2.53 4.35
CA ASP A 48 -20.87 1.51 3.30
C ASP A 48 -19.72 1.79 2.30
N PHE A 49 -19.54 3.03 1.82
CA PHE A 49 -18.42 3.35 0.91
C PHE A 49 -17.05 3.16 1.55
N ILE A 50 -16.91 3.55 2.83
CA ILE A 50 -15.64 3.36 3.55
C ILE A 50 -15.35 1.88 3.75
N TYR A 51 -16.38 1.10 4.12
CA TYR A 51 -16.31 -0.35 4.23
C TYR A 51 -15.96 -1.02 2.89
N ILE A 52 -16.62 -0.66 1.80
CA ILE A 52 -16.39 -1.24 0.47
C ILE A 52 -14.96 -0.97 -0.01
N LEU A 53 -14.45 0.27 0.09
CA LEU A 53 -13.09 0.58 -0.34
C LEU A 53 -12.06 -0.28 0.41
N ARG A 54 -12.22 -0.41 1.73
CA ARG A 54 -11.33 -1.19 2.60
C ARG A 54 -11.22 -2.65 2.14
N HIS A 55 -12.36 -3.27 1.83
CA HIS A 55 -12.41 -4.65 1.34
C HIS A 55 -11.91 -4.78 -0.09
N MET A 56 -12.18 -3.80 -0.97
CA MET A 56 -11.62 -3.77 -2.32
C MET A 56 -10.09 -3.75 -2.29
N LEU A 57 -9.48 -2.92 -1.44
CA LEU A 57 -8.02 -2.86 -1.30
C LEU A 57 -7.38 -4.15 -0.75
N ARG A 58 -8.13 -4.95 0.02
CA ARG A 58 -7.68 -6.23 0.60
C ARG A 58 -8.03 -7.46 -0.25
N GLY A 59 -8.79 -7.30 -1.33
CA GLY A 59 -9.26 -8.44 -2.12
C GLY A 59 -10.28 -9.31 -1.39
N GLU A 60 -10.99 -8.72 -0.44
CA GLU A 60 -11.95 -9.41 0.42
C GLU A 60 -13.38 -9.22 -0.08
N ILE A 61 -14.23 -10.19 0.24
CA ILE A 61 -15.66 -10.07 -0.01
C ILE A 61 -16.26 -8.91 0.78
N TYR A 62 -16.99 -8.03 0.11
CA TYR A 62 -17.80 -7.01 0.75
C TYR A 62 -19.29 -7.34 0.59
N LYS A 63 -20.06 -7.18 1.67
CA LYS A 63 -21.48 -7.60 1.71
C LYS A 63 -22.47 -6.46 1.43
N ARG A 64 -21.95 -5.28 1.07
CA ARG A 64 -22.71 -4.03 0.84
C ARG A 64 -22.55 -3.63 -0.62
N ALA A 65 -23.64 -3.24 -1.29
CA ALA A 65 -23.57 -2.89 -2.71
C ALA A 65 -23.51 -1.38 -2.92
N MET A 66 -22.71 -0.96 -3.90
CA MET A 66 -22.82 0.36 -4.51
C MET A 66 -23.18 0.24 -5.98
N SER A 67 -23.61 1.34 -6.59
CA SER A 67 -24.02 1.35 -8.01
C SER A 67 -22.86 0.97 -8.93
N ALA A 68 -23.15 0.39 -10.11
CA ALA A 68 -22.12 0.04 -11.08
C ALA A 68 -21.24 1.24 -11.50
N PRO A 69 -21.78 2.45 -11.75
CA PRO A 69 -20.96 3.63 -12.00
C PRO A 69 -20.00 3.98 -10.85
N ALA A 70 -20.45 3.88 -9.60
CA ALA A 70 -19.60 4.11 -8.44
C ALA A 70 -18.50 3.03 -8.32
N THR A 71 -18.84 1.76 -8.58
CA THR A 71 -17.86 0.66 -8.66
C THR A 71 -16.81 0.92 -9.73
N GLU A 72 -17.23 1.36 -10.92
CA GLU A 72 -16.30 1.67 -12.00
C GLU A 72 -15.35 2.82 -11.64
N ASP A 73 -15.87 3.92 -11.08
CA ASP A 73 -15.04 5.05 -10.64
C ASP A 73 -14.06 4.60 -9.54
N PHE A 74 -14.50 3.76 -8.59
CA PHE A 74 -13.62 3.21 -7.56
C PHE A 74 -12.50 2.37 -8.16
N LEU A 75 -12.77 1.49 -9.13
CA LEU A 75 -11.73 0.71 -9.82
C LEU A 75 -10.70 1.64 -10.50
N LYS A 76 -11.17 2.68 -11.21
CA LYS A 76 -10.28 3.68 -11.85
C LYS A 76 -9.42 4.42 -10.83
N TRP A 77 -10.02 4.87 -9.74
CA TRP A 77 -9.30 5.61 -8.71
C TRP A 77 -8.34 4.72 -7.93
N ILE A 78 -8.70 3.46 -7.65
CA ILE A 78 -7.80 2.47 -7.05
C ILE A 78 -6.59 2.25 -7.95
N GLN A 79 -6.80 2.01 -9.25
CA GLN A 79 -5.69 1.86 -10.19
C GLN A 79 -4.80 3.12 -10.23
N ARG A 80 -5.40 4.32 -10.27
CA ARG A 80 -4.69 5.59 -10.26
C ARG A 80 -3.86 5.79 -8.99
N ASP A 81 -4.44 5.51 -7.83
CA ASP A 81 -3.89 5.89 -6.52
C ASP A 81 -3.00 4.80 -5.91
N TYR A 82 -3.24 3.52 -6.24
CA TYR A 82 -2.60 2.35 -5.63
C TYR A 82 -1.97 1.38 -6.66
N GLY A 83 -2.18 1.59 -7.96
CA GLY A 83 -1.57 0.80 -9.04
C GLY A 83 -2.29 -0.49 -9.42
N ASP A 84 -1.72 -1.22 -10.38
CA ASP A 84 -2.34 -2.39 -11.00
C ASP A 84 -2.51 -3.58 -10.02
N ALA A 85 -1.61 -3.75 -9.04
CA ALA A 85 -1.74 -4.79 -8.02
C ALA A 85 -2.95 -4.57 -7.11
N ALA A 86 -3.22 -3.32 -6.72
CA ALA A 86 -4.41 -2.98 -5.93
C ALA A 86 -5.69 -3.07 -6.78
N LEU A 87 -5.61 -2.75 -8.08
CA LEU A 87 -6.70 -3.01 -9.00
C LEU A 87 -7.02 -4.52 -9.07
N ALA A 88 -6.01 -5.39 -9.14
CA ALA A 88 -6.21 -6.85 -9.12
C ALA A 88 -6.94 -7.30 -7.85
N GLN A 89 -6.55 -6.80 -6.67
CA GLN A 89 -7.27 -7.05 -5.42
C GLN A 89 -8.71 -6.53 -5.49
N ALA A 90 -8.94 -5.33 -6.01
CA ALA A 90 -10.28 -4.77 -6.14
C ALA A 90 -11.18 -5.57 -7.08
N LEU A 91 -10.63 -6.12 -8.16
CA LEU A 91 -11.35 -7.02 -9.07
C LEU A 91 -11.64 -8.37 -8.41
N LYS A 92 -10.70 -8.94 -7.66
CA LYS A 92 -10.94 -10.14 -6.83
C LYS A 92 -12.08 -9.91 -5.84
N ALA A 93 -12.08 -8.79 -5.12
CA ALA A 93 -13.15 -8.42 -4.21
C ALA A 93 -14.51 -8.29 -4.93
N LEU A 94 -14.53 -7.68 -6.12
CA LEU A 94 -15.72 -7.56 -6.96
C LEU A 94 -16.22 -8.93 -7.45
N ALA A 95 -15.32 -9.82 -7.85
CA ALA A 95 -15.63 -11.18 -8.28
C ALA A 95 -16.23 -12.02 -7.14
N LEU A 96 -15.77 -11.82 -5.90
CA LEU A 96 -16.37 -12.43 -4.71
C LEU A 96 -17.73 -11.83 -4.34
N HIS A 97 -17.90 -10.51 -4.55
CA HIS A 97 -19.13 -9.79 -4.23
C HIS A 97 -20.32 -10.18 -5.12
N ILE A 98 -20.10 -10.29 -6.44
CA ILE A 98 -21.14 -10.56 -7.43
C ILE A 98 -21.97 -11.84 -7.14
N PRO A 99 -21.37 -13.01 -6.86
CA PRO A 99 -22.14 -14.22 -6.54
C PRO A 99 -22.79 -14.14 -5.16
N PHE A 100 -22.15 -13.47 -4.18
CA PHE A 100 -22.65 -13.36 -2.82
C PHE A 100 -24.00 -12.64 -2.74
N ASN A 101 -24.19 -11.58 -3.52
CA ASN A 101 -25.39 -10.75 -3.41
C ASN A 101 -26.61 -11.25 -4.21
N GLY A 102 -26.50 -12.37 -4.96
CA GLY A 102 -27.61 -12.89 -5.76
C GLY A 102 -28.07 -11.96 -6.90
N GLY A 103 -28.91 -12.46 -7.82
CA GLY A 103 -29.08 -11.88 -9.16
C GLY A 103 -29.74 -10.48 -9.28
N ALA A 104 -28.96 -9.50 -9.76
CA ALA A 104 -29.20 -8.63 -10.94
C ALA A 104 -28.00 -7.68 -11.17
N MET A 105 -26.76 -8.10 -10.84
CA MET A 105 -25.57 -7.26 -10.93
C MET A 105 -24.95 -7.23 -12.34
N ASN A 106 -25.79 -7.15 -13.38
CA ASN A 106 -25.33 -7.22 -14.78
C ASN A 106 -24.38 -6.07 -15.14
N GLY A 107 -24.55 -4.90 -14.53
CA GLY A 107 -23.60 -3.79 -14.65
C GLY A 107 -22.22 -4.15 -14.10
N HIS A 108 -22.15 -4.67 -12.88
CA HIS A 108 -20.90 -5.10 -12.23
C HIS A 108 -20.23 -6.28 -12.94
N ARG A 109 -21.01 -7.24 -13.46
CA ARG A 109 -20.47 -8.34 -14.29
C ARG A 109 -19.81 -7.81 -15.56
N LYS A 110 -20.49 -6.92 -16.29
CA LYS A 110 -19.93 -6.26 -17.49
C LYS A 110 -18.65 -5.48 -17.16
N LEU A 111 -18.62 -4.80 -16.01
CA LEU A 111 -17.42 -4.13 -15.53
C LEU A 111 -16.30 -5.13 -15.27
N LEU A 112 -16.56 -6.17 -14.47
CA LEU A 112 -15.57 -7.19 -14.13
C LEU A 112 -14.96 -7.81 -15.39
N SER A 113 -15.79 -8.33 -16.32
CA SER A 113 -15.30 -8.93 -17.56
C SER A 113 -14.49 -7.96 -18.42
N ARG A 114 -14.89 -6.67 -18.48
CA ARG A 114 -14.14 -5.66 -19.24
C ARG A 114 -12.77 -5.37 -18.62
N TYR A 115 -12.70 -5.25 -17.29
CA TYR A 115 -11.44 -5.00 -16.60
C TYR A 115 -10.53 -6.22 -16.59
N GLU A 116 -11.06 -7.44 -16.40
CA GLU A 116 -10.30 -8.69 -16.52
C GLU A 116 -9.72 -8.84 -17.94
N ALA A 117 -10.53 -8.62 -18.99
CA ALA A 117 -10.04 -8.65 -20.36
C ALA A 117 -8.94 -7.60 -20.62
N ALA A 118 -9.10 -6.39 -20.08
CA ALA A 118 -8.10 -5.33 -20.18
C ALA A 118 -6.82 -5.64 -19.37
N MET A 119 -6.93 -6.35 -18.25
CA MET A 119 -5.79 -6.79 -17.45
C MET A 119 -5.08 -7.99 -18.05
N VAL A 120 -5.77 -8.89 -18.77
CA VAL A 120 -5.14 -9.98 -19.53
C VAL A 120 -4.45 -9.44 -20.79
N ALA A 121 -5.01 -8.41 -21.43
CA ALA A 121 -4.42 -7.76 -22.61
C ALA A 121 -3.21 -6.86 -22.27
N LYS A 122 -3.05 -6.49 -21.00
CA LYS A 122 -1.88 -5.77 -20.49
C LYS A 122 -0.97 -6.83 -19.87
N PRO A 123 0.31 -6.99 -20.28
CA PRO A 123 1.17 -7.96 -19.64
C PRO A 123 1.30 -7.59 -18.16
N VAL A 124 0.65 -8.36 -17.29
CA VAL A 124 0.87 -8.30 -15.85
C VAL A 124 2.17 -9.05 -15.62
N PRO A 125 3.22 -8.42 -15.05
CA PRO A 125 4.32 -9.18 -14.49
C PRO A 125 3.80 -9.78 -13.19
N GLU A 126 3.15 -10.93 -13.31
CA GLU A 126 2.61 -11.68 -12.19
C GLU A 126 3.73 -12.55 -11.62
N THR A 127 4.29 -12.06 -10.50
CA THR A 127 5.20 -12.76 -9.58
C THR A 127 6.64 -12.99 -10.07
N ALA A 128 7.60 -12.67 -9.19
CA ALA A 128 9.04 -12.66 -9.45
C ALA A 128 9.70 -14.04 -9.39
N LEU A 129 8.98 -15.13 -9.72
CA LEU A 129 9.43 -16.50 -9.43
C LEU A 129 9.04 -17.54 -10.50
N ASP A 130 9.22 -17.26 -11.80
CA ASP A 130 9.27 -18.32 -12.82
C ASP A 130 10.16 -17.91 -14.02
N ASP A 131 11.48 -18.00 -13.83
CA ASP A 131 12.53 -17.81 -14.85
C ASP A 131 12.90 -19.15 -15.54
N LEU A 132 11.94 -20.04 -15.80
CA LEU A 132 12.21 -21.37 -16.38
C LEU A 132 11.62 -21.65 -17.77
N ASP A 133 11.24 -20.62 -18.53
CA ASP A 133 11.06 -20.74 -19.98
C ASP A 133 11.82 -19.62 -20.72
N ALA A 134 12.30 -19.96 -21.93
CA ALA A 134 13.38 -19.32 -22.69
C ALA A 134 13.64 -17.82 -22.44
N PRO A 135 14.92 -17.39 -22.34
CA PRO A 135 15.26 -16.03 -21.95
C PRO A 135 14.60 -14.99 -22.88
N PRO A 136 13.91 -13.97 -22.32
CA PRO A 136 13.34 -12.92 -23.13
C PRO A 136 14.46 -12.18 -23.87
N THR A 137 14.20 -11.81 -25.12
CA THR A 137 15.18 -11.17 -26.01
C THR A 137 15.66 -9.79 -25.51
N GLY A 138 14.95 -9.21 -24.53
CA GLY A 138 15.18 -7.86 -24.01
C GLY A 138 14.85 -6.77 -25.03
N SER A 139 14.90 -5.50 -24.60
CA SER A 139 14.91 -4.37 -25.54
C SER A 139 16.30 -3.76 -25.55
N GLY A 140 16.94 -3.64 -26.73
CA GLY A 140 18.22 -2.96 -26.87
C GLY A 140 18.17 -1.45 -26.55
N ALA A 141 16.96 -0.87 -26.47
CA ALA A 141 16.73 0.52 -26.14
C ALA A 141 15.47 0.67 -25.27
N PRO A 142 15.58 0.57 -23.93
CA PRO A 142 14.43 0.75 -23.04
C PRO A 142 13.97 2.22 -23.01
N ASP A 143 12.66 2.42 -23.10
CA ASP A 143 12.05 3.74 -23.01
C ASP A 143 12.10 4.31 -21.58
N ARG A 144 12.33 5.62 -21.45
CA ARG A 144 12.37 6.32 -20.17
C ARG A 144 11.04 7.01 -19.89
N ALA A 145 10.39 6.66 -18.79
CA ALA A 145 9.22 7.38 -18.29
C ALA A 145 9.61 8.34 -17.15
N LYS A 146 9.06 9.56 -17.14
CA LYS A 146 9.17 10.48 -15.99
C LYS A 146 8.09 10.17 -14.95
N ARG A 147 8.48 10.09 -13.67
CA ARG A 147 7.56 9.97 -12.53
C ARG A 147 7.88 11.04 -11.48
N THR A 148 6.84 11.63 -10.89
CA THR A 148 6.94 12.54 -9.74
C THR A 148 6.54 11.77 -8.49
N MET A 149 7.38 11.79 -7.46
CA MET A 149 7.15 11.09 -6.20
C MET A 149 7.29 12.06 -5.04
N HIS A 150 6.40 11.95 -4.05
CA HIS A 150 6.58 12.60 -2.76
C HIS A 150 7.56 11.78 -1.92
N VAL A 151 8.63 12.42 -1.43
CA VAL A 151 9.67 11.79 -0.63
C VAL A 151 9.73 12.51 0.72
N PHE A 152 9.82 11.74 1.81
CA PHE A 152 10.12 12.33 3.11
C PHE A 152 11.58 12.80 3.13
N GLN A 153 11.80 14.06 3.49
CA GLN A 153 13.15 14.56 3.75
C GLN A 153 13.62 13.98 5.08
N ARG A 154 14.66 13.15 5.02
CA ARG A 154 15.27 12.50 6.18
C ARG A 154 16.45 13.33 6.67
N ASP A 155 16.68 13.36 7.97
CA ASP A 155 17.83 14.02 8.57
C ASP A 155 19.13 13.24 8.25
N PRO A 156 20.06 13.83 7.48
CA PRO A 156 21.33 13.18 7.15
C PRO A 156 22.18 12.87 8.39
N ALA A 157 22.07 13.66 9.46
CA ALA A 157 22.84 13.49 10.68
C ALA A 157 22.42 12.23 11.44
N VAL A 158 21.10 11.96 11.52
CA VAL A 158 20.56 10.73 12.11
C VAL A 158 21.07 9.51 11.35
N ARG A 159 20.97 9.53 10.01
CA ARG A 159 21.48 8.45 9.16
C ARG A 159 22.97 8.22 9.35
N ALA A 160 23.77 9.28 9.31
CA ALA A 160 25.23 9.19 9.46
C ALA A 160 25.61 8.63 10.85
N HIS A 161 24.92 9.07 11.90
CA HIS A 161 25.14 8.59 13.25
C HIS A 161 24.83 7.09 13.37
N VAL A 162 23.70 6.63 12.84
CA VAL A 162 23.29 5.22 12.90
C VAL A 162 24.27 4.32 12.13
N VAL A 163 24.69 4.72 10.93
CA VAL A 163 25.69 3.95 10.16
C VAL A 163 27.02 3.86 10.91
N LYS A 164 27.44 4.95 11.57
CA LYS A 164 28.66 4.98 12.37
C LYS A 164 28.53 4.10 13.62
N ARG A 165 27.40 4.15 14.33
CA ARG A 165 27.08 3.34 15.51
C ARG A 165 27.16 1.84 15.19
N ALA A 166 26.61 1.46 14.05
CA ALA A 166 26.55 0.08 13.58
C ALA A 166 27.91 -0.55 13.25
N LYS A 167 28.94 0.27 12.99
CA LYS A 167 30.30 -0.18 12.60
C LYS A 167 30.27 -1.24 11.49
N GLY A 168 29.32 -1.09 10.56
CA GLY A 168 29.16 -1.99 9.43
C GLY A 168 28.59 -3.38 9.75
N ARG A 169 27.92 -3.54 10.90
CA ARG A 169 27.18 -4.74 11.29
C ARG A 169 25.70 -4.44 11.42
N CYS A 170 24.85 -5.40 11.04
CA CYS A 170 23.43 -5.34 11.31
C CYS A 170 23.20 -5.30 12.82
N GLU A 171 22.46 -4.31 13.31
CA GLU A 171 22.20 -4.14 14.74
C GLU A 171 21.20 -5.16 15.28
N TYR A 172 20.36 -5.72 14.40
CA TYR A 172 19.42 -6.79 14.73
C TYR A 172 20.10 -8.17 14.82
N CYS A 173 20.71 -8.65 13.72
CA CYS A 173 21.27 -10.01 13.66
C CYS A 173 22.78 -10.10 13.90
N GLY A 174 23.49 -8.97 14.02
CA GLY A 174 24.94 -8.92 14.25
C GLY A 174 25.83 -9.23 13.04
N ARG A 175 25.23 -9.66 11.92
CA ARG A 175 25.97 -10.02 10.69
C ARG A 175 26.70 -8.81 10.12
N GLN A 176 27.96 -8.99 9.75
CA GLN A 176 28.77 -7.98 9.07
C GLN A 176 28.28 -7.79 7.64
N GLY A 177 28.19 -6.53 7.20
CA GLY A 177 27.90 -6.20 5.80
C GLY A 177 29.01 -6.64 4.87
N PHE A 178 28.79 -6.55 3.55
CA PHE A 178 29.86 -6.74 2.58
C PHE A 178 30.74 -5.48 2.48
N LEU A 179 31.99 -5.64 2.03
CA LEU A 179 32.92 -4.51 1.83
C LEU A 179 32.51 -3.65 0.65
N LEU A 180 32.46 -2.35 0.88
CA LEU A 180 32.35 -1.33 -0.14
C LEU A 180 33.74 -0.99 -0.70
N PRO A 181 33.84 -0.42 -1.92
CA PRO A 181 35.11 0.02 -2.49
C PRO A 181 35.91 1.00 -1.62
N ASN A 182 35.24 1.70 -0.70
CA ASN A 182 35.86 2.61 0.26
C ASN A 182 36.35 1.93 1.56
N GLY A 183 36.28 0.59 1.65
CA GLY A 183 36.71 -0.19 2.81
C GLY A 183 35.70 -0.29 3.96
N ASN A 184 34.57 0.42 3.90
CA ASN A 184 33.51 0.31 4.90
C ASN A 184 32.61 -0.91 4.63
N HIS A 185 31.95 -1.44 5.65
CA HIS A 185 30.97 -2.52 5.45
C HIS A 185 29.55 -1.95 5.29
N TYR A 186 28.80 -2.50 4.34
CA TYR A 186 27.48 -2.01 3.96
C TYR A 186 26.39 -2.31 4.99
N VAL A 187 25.64 -1.29 5.39
CA VAL A 187 24.41 -1.39 6.19
C VAL A 187 23.42 -0.30 5.77
N GLU A 188 22.13 -0.55 5.97
CA GLU A 188 21.05 0.37 5.61
C GLU A 188 20.37 0.91 6.87
N ALA A 189 20.34 2.24 7.03
CA ALA A 189 19.56 2.87 8.09
C ALA A 189 18.06 2.77 7.79
N HIS A 190 17.31 2.23 8.74
CA HIS A 190 15.90 1.90 8.64
C HIS A 190 15.11 2.54 9.77
N HIS A 191 14.01 3.23 9.45
CA HIS A 191 13.03 3.68 10.44
C HIS A 191 12.20 2.48 10.89
N ILE A 192 12.35 2.06 12.15
CA ILE A 192 11.65 0.88 12.68
C ILE A 192 10.14 1.12 12.61
N ILE A 193 9.67 2.23 13.18
CA ILE A 193 8.34 2.75 12.91
C ILE A 193 8.47 3.61 11.65
N ALA A 194 7.83 3.19 10.56
CA ALA A 194 7.92 3.88 9.29
C ALA A 194 7.43 5.34 9.37
N LEU A 195 8.06 6.25 8.63
CA LEU A 195 7.66 7.66 8.53
C LEU A 195 6.20 7.82 8.06
N ALA A 196 5.73 6.93 7.17
CA ALA A 196 4.34 6.90 6.72
C ALA A 196 3.35 6.56 7.85
N LYS A 197 3.81 5.86 8.89
CA LYS A 197 3.07 5.56 10.13
C LYS A 197 3.36 6.60 11.24
N GLN A 198 3.87 7.79 10.88
CA GLN A 198 4.25 8.86 11.81
C GLN A 198 5.39 8.49 12.78
N GLY A 199 6.27 7.55 12.39
CA GLY A 199 7.49 7.29 13.15
C GLY A 199 8.43 8.51 13.15
N PRO A 200 9.06 8.86 14.27
CA PRO A 200 9.97 10.00 14.34
C PRO A 200 11.28 9.69 13.61
N ASP A 201 11.90 10.72 13.02
CA ASP A 201 13.25 10.61 12.44
C ASP A 201 14.30 10.91 13.53
N THR A 202 14.43 9.99 14.49
CA THR A 202 15.31 10.15 15.66
C THR A 202 16.13 8.88 15.90
N LEU A 203 17.19 8.98 16.70
CA LEU A 203 18.11 7.87 16.96
C LEU A 203 17.44 6.67 17.64
N GLU A 204 16.34 6.92 18.37
CA GLU A 204 15.53 5.93 19.09
C GLU A 204 14.57 5.16 18.17
N ASN A 205 14.40 5.59 16.93
CA ASN A 205 13.54 4.94 15.94
C ASN A 205 14.28 4.51 14.67
N VAL A 206 15.61 4.70 14.60
CA VAL A 206 16.41 4.33 13.43
C VAL A 206 17.47 3.29 13.81
N ILE A 207 17.46 2.17 13.07
CA ILE A 207 18.35 1.02 13.25
C ILE A 207 19.11 0.72 11.96
N ALA A 208 20.34 0.23 12.06
CA ALA A 208 21.10 -0.24 10.92
C ALA A 208 20.84 -1.73 10.65
N LEU A 209 20.37 -2.06 9.46
CA LEU A 209 20.07 -3.43 9.05
C LEU A 209 20.96 -3.90 7.89
N CYS A 210 21.11 -5.22 7.76
CA CYS A 210 21.62 -5.83 6.53
C CYS A 210 20.55 -5.78 5.41
N PRO A 211 20.93 -5.95 4.14
CA PRO A 211 19.98 -5.89 3.02
C PRO A 211 18.79 -6.85 3.17
N GLU A 212 19.04 -8.03 3.74
CA GLU A 212 18.04 -9.07 3.97
C GLU A 212 16.95 -8.61 4.96
N HIS A 213 17.33 -8.28 6.19
CA HIS A 213 16.39 -7.78 7.20
C HIS A 213 15.77 -6.43 6.81
N HIS A 214 16.48 -5.58 6.08
CA HIS A 214 15.91 -4.33 5.58
C HIS A 214 14.76 -4.59 4.60
N ARG A 215 14.93 -5.57 3.69
CA ARG A 215 13.86 -5.98 2.77
C ARG A 215 12.74 -6.72 3.49
N GLU A 216 13.06 -7.58 4.45
CA GLU A 216 12.08 -8.26 5.30
C GLU A 216 11.22 -7.27 6.10
N ALA A 217 11.82 -6.21 6.65
CA ALA A 217 11.08 -5.16 7.35
C ALA A 217 10.08 -4.42 6.43
N HIS A 218 10.31 -4.39 5.13
CA HIS A 218 9.39 -3.78 4.16
C HIS A 218 8.35 -4.74 3.59
N PHE A 219 8.71 -6.01 3.37
CA PHE A 219 7.93 -6.93 2.54
C PHE A 219 7.72 -8.32 3.16
N GLY A 220 8.42 -8.63 4.26
CA GLY A 220 8.38 -9.93 4.90
C GLY A 220 7.06 -10.18 5.63
N THR A 221 6.65 -11.44 5.71
CA THR A 221 5.47 -11.87 6.47
C THR A 221 5.63 -11.60 7.96
N GLU A 222 6.87 -11.66 8.45
CA GLU A 222 7.24 -11.44 9.86
C GLU A 222 7.66 -9.99 10.16
N ALA A 223 7.36 -9.03 9.26
CA ALA A 223 7.79 -7.64 9.42
C ALA A 223 7.38 -7.02 10.77
N GLU A 224 6.18 -7.33 11.28
CA GLU A 224 5.74 -6.83 12.60
C GLU A 224 6.53 -7.46 13.77
N ASN A 225 6.93 -8.73 13.64
CA ASN A 225 7.75 -9.41 14.64
C ASN A 225 9.17 -8.84 14.62
N LEU A 226 9.71 -8.60 13.42
CA LEU A 226 10.98 -7.94 13.20
C LEU A 226 10.98 -6.49 13.72
N GLU A 227 9.90 -5.73 13.52
CA GLU A 227 9.72 -4.37 14.05
C GLU A 227 9.87 -4.36 15.58
N ARG A 228 9.15 -5.26 16.28
CA ARG A 228 9.25 -5.40 17.75
C ARG A 228 10.63 -5.85 18.21
N GLY A 229 11.24 -6.79 17.49
CA GLY A 229 12.60 -7.24 17.75
C GLY A 229 13.64 -6.11 17.61
N CYS A 230 13.52 -5.30 16.55
CA CYS A 230 14.35 -4.13 16.32
C CYS A 230 14.21 -3.09 17.43
N LEU A 231 12.98 -2.79 17.87
CA LEU A 231 12.75 -1.85 18.98
C LEU A 231 13.44 -2.30 20.27
N LYS A 232 13.25 -3.57 20.64
CA LYS A 232 13.91 -4.15 21.82
C LYS A 232 15.42 -4.06 21.71
N ARG A 233 15.97 -4.43 20.55
CA ARG A 233 17.42 -4.41 20.33
C ARG A 233 17.98 -3.00 20.36
N LEU A 234 17.27 -2.04 19.80
CA LEU A 234 17.68 -0.64 19.81
C LEU A 234 17.67 -0.04 21.22
N GLN A 235 16.70 -0.42 22.07
CA GLN A 235 16.69 -0.06 23.49
C GLN A 235 17.92 -0.60 24.23
N GLU A 236 18.32 -1.85 23.97
CA GLU A 236 19.54 -2.43 24.55
C GLU A 236 20.81 -1.68 24.10
N ILE A 237 20.87 -1.27 22.82
CA ILE A 237 22.01 -0.53 22.26
C ILE A 237 22.12 0.88 22.85
N LEU A 238 20.99 1.58 23.02
CA LEU A 238 20.97 2.97 23.50
C LEU A 238 21.00 3.07 25.04
N GLY A 239 20.47 2.07 25.75
CA GLY A 239 20.43 2.01 27.20
C GLY A 239 21.68 1.43 27.86
N GLY A 240 22.58 0.81 27.07
CA GLY A 240 23.87 0.31 27.53
C GLY A 240 24.95 1.39 27.51
N VAL A 241 24.95 2.26 28.52
CA VAL A 241 26.13 3.03 28.98
C VAL A 241 26.60 2.44 30.29
#